data_AF-A0A0B7JXH6-F1
#
_entry.id   AF-A0A0B7JXH6-F1
#
_cell.length_a   1.000
_cell.length_b   1.000
_cell.length_c   1.000
_cell.angle_alpha   90.00
_cell.angle_beta   90.00
_cell.angle_gamma   90.00
#
_symmetry.space_group_name_H-M   'P 1'
#
loop_
_entity.id
_entity.type
_entity.pdbx_description
1 polymer ?
#
loop_
_entity_poly.entity_id
_entity_poly.type
_entity_poly.pdbx_seq_one_letter_code
_entity_poly.pdbx_strand_id
1 'polypeptide(L)'
;MRPATRLLARYLEAGTPTGLTGLWTHSTPRSTLLYLYGTTLHRLQSFPESSLYRQSVEAVTKHRLALVEAQVPPGYDEWAVKAKALVGQSAEAFRVNSGRIDGSEARTVKLGNRVFVIGQRHETGDPRVEEWDGEADEGGELEGVRTPTERASQVVWAERKPLEDHEQIEWEDEPQLTADQVHKLEQQIGAGLIEEIIEVAEGELQLIDTMEKSKVWEDLEEKPVEGQWTYFERSAP
;
A
#
# COMPACT_ATOMS: atom_id res chain seq x y z
N MET A 1 -24.53 -9.46 11.92
CA MET A 1 -25.40 -8.25 11.94
C MET A 1 -24.55 -7.09 11.45
N ARG A 2 -24.96 -6.34 10.42
CA ARG A 2 -24.24 -5.11 10.02
C ARG A 2 -24.49 -4.06 11.10
N PRO A 3 -23.46 -3.41 11.68
CA PRO A 3 -23.67 -2.42 12.72
C PRO A 3 -24.38 -1.20 12.12
N ALA A 4 -25.61 -0.93 12.58
CA ALA A 4 -26.42 0.21 12.13
C ALA A 4 -25.78 1.58 12.45
N THR A 5 -24.72 1.59 13.26
CA THR A 5 -23.97 2.80 13.64
C THR A 5 -23.27 3.46 12.47
N ARG A 6 -22.81 2.69 11.47
CA ARG A 6 -22.16 3.26 10.26
C ARG A 6 -23.09 4.15 9.43
N LEU A 7 -24.39 3.83 9.39
CA LEU A 7 -25.38 4.57 8.57
C LEU A 7 -25.78 5.92 9.19
N LEU A 8 -25.51 6.13 10.47
CA LEU A 8 -25.87 7.35 11.19
C LEU A 8 -24.67 8.30 11.36
N ALA A 9 -23.46 7.80 11.18
CA ALA A 9 -22.25 8.60 11.32
C ALA A 9 -22.06 9.51 10.10
N ARG A 10 -21.60 10.75 10.32
CA ARG A 10 -21.26 11.66 9.21
C ARG A 10 -19.91 11.28 8.57
N TYR A 11 -18.98 10.80 9.39
CA TYR A 11 -17.65 10.34 9.04
C TYR A 11 -17.36 9.00 9.72
N LEU A 12 -16.46 8.21 9.14
CA LEU A 12 -16.00 6.96 9.75
C LEU A 12 -14.74 7.25 10.58
N GLU A 13 -14.89 7.27 11.90
CA GLU A 13 -13.75 7.42 12.81
C GLU A 13 -12.76 6.27 12.62
N ALA A 14 -11.47 6.57 12.50
CA ALA A 14 -10.42 5.57 12.31
C ALA A 14 -10.27 4.69 13.56
N GLY A 15 -9.95 3.41 13.39
CA GLY A 15 -9.78 2.46 14.49
C GLY A 15 -11.09 1.99 15.15
N THR A 16 -12.25 2.35 14.61
CA THR A 16 -13.53 1.82 15.08
C THR A 16 -13.82 0.45 14.45
N PRO A 17 -14.49 -0.47 15.19
CA PRO A 17 -14.77 -1.80 14.69
C PRO A 17 -15.80 -1.76 13.55
N THR A 18 -15.48 -2.40 12.43
CA THR A 18 -16.34 -2.45 11.23
C THR A 18 -17.53 -3.40 11.35
N GLY A 19 -17.52 -4.26 12.37
CA GLY A 19 -18.47 -5.38 12.56
C GLY A 19 -17.95 -6.71 12.03
N LEU A 20 -16.79 -6.73 11.38
CA LEU A 20 -16.00 -7.91 11.09
C LEU A 20 -14.84 -8.00 12.08
N THR A 21 -14.51 -9.22 12.53
CA THR A 21 -13.44 -9.44 13.49
C THR A 21 -12.07 -9.23 12.83
N GLY A 22 -11.21 -8.43 13.45
CA GLY A 22 -9.86 -8.15 12.94
C GLY A 22 -9.80 -7.03 11.90
N LEU A 23 -10.94 -6.50 11.45
CA LEU A 23 -11.01 -5.42 10.47
C LEU A 23 -11.46 -4.13 11.13
N TRP A 24 -10.58 -3.12 11.11
CA TRP A 24 -10.79 -1.79 11.70
C TRP A 24 -10.97 -0.73 10.61
N THR A 25 -11.69 0.34 10.92
CA THR A 25 -11.85 1.46 9.98
C THR A 25 -10.51 2.14 9.68
N HIS A 26 -10.27 2.36 8.39
CA HIS A 26 -9.07 3.03 7.92
C HIS A 26 -9.25 4.56 7.94
N SER A 27 -8.20 5.32 8.27
CA SER A 27 -8.25 6.80 8.33
C SER A 27 -8.39 7.45 6.95
N THR A 28 -7.58 7.00 5.99
CA THR A 28 -7.49 7.56 4.62
C THR A 28 -7.69 6.51 3.52
N PRO A 29 -8.86 5.84 3.45
CA PRO A 29 -9.05 4.69 2.56
C PRO A 29 -8.92 5.04 1.08
N ARG A 30 -9.25 6.28 0.69
CA ARG A 30 -9.17 6.74 -0.71
C ARG A 30 -7.72 6.81 -1.21
N SER A 31 -6.84 7.51 -0.50
CA SER A 31 -5.42 7.60 -0.88
C SER A 31 -4.76 6.22 -0.91
N THR A 32 -5.08 5.35 0.04
CA THR A 32 -4.57 3.97 0.09
C THR A 32 -5.01 3.19 -1.14
N LEU A 33 -6.28 3.21 -1.50
CA LEU A 33 -6.77 2.54 -2.72
C LEU A 33 -6.16 3.11 -4.00
N LEU A 34 -6.03 4.44 -4.11
CA LEU A 34 -5.38 5.07 -5.27
C LEU A 34 -3.91 4.65 -5.40
N TYR A 35 -3.21 4.55 -4.27
CA TYR A 35 -1.84 4.05 -4.23
C TYR A 35 -1.78 2.59 -4.66
N LEU A 36 -2.56 1.70 -4.05
CA LEU A 36 -2.56 0.25 -4.34
C LEU A 36 -2.98 -0.03 -5.80
N TYR A 37 -4.01 0.63 -6.32
CA TYR A 37 -4.41 0.46 -7.72
C TYR A 37 -3.39 1.06 -8.69
N GLY A 38 -2.73 2.13 -8.30
CA GLY A 38 -1.63 2.67 -9.08
C GLY A 38 -0.44 1.70 -9.13
N THR A 39 -0.01 1.16 -7.99
CA THR A 39 1.13 0.24 -7.92
C THR A 39 0.84 -1.09 -8.61
N THR A 40 -0.38 -1.62 -8.49
CA THR A 40 -0.79 -2.82 -9.26
C THR A 40 -0.69 -2.58 -10.75
N LEU A 41 -1.25 -1.49 -11.28
CA LEU A 41 -1.15 -1.15 -12.70
C LEU A 41 0.29 -0.95 -13.17
N HIS A 42 1.17 -0.40 -12.33
CA HIS A 42 2.58 -0.27 -12.66
C HIS A 42 3.29 -1.63 -12.68
N ARG A 43 3.03 -2.50 -11.70
CA ARG A 43 3.62 -3.85 -11.66
C ARG A 43 3.15 -4.72 -12.81
N LEU A 44 1.89 -4.60 -13.22
CA LEU A 44 1.34 -5.34 -14.37
C LEU A 44 2.04 -5.01 -15.70
N GLN A 45 2.80 -3.92 -15.79
CA GLN A 45 3.59 -3.61 -17.00
C GLN A 45 4.69 -4.64 -17.28
N SER A 46 5.15 -5.40 -16.28
CA SER A 46 6.14 -6.47 -16.50
C SER A 46 5.55 -7.70 -17.20
N PHE A 47 4.22 -7.85 -17.21
CA PHE A 47 3.52 -8.97 -17.82
C PHE A 47 3.29 -8.71 -19.31
N PRO A 48 3.24 -9.74 -20.18
CA PRO A 48 2.90 -9.54 -21.59
C PRO A 48 1.43 -9.12 -21.79
N GLU A 49 1.15 -8.27 -22.77
CA GLU A 49 -0.21 -7.78 -23.09
C GLU A 49 -1.18 -8.89 -23.51
N SER A 50 -0.67 -10.02 -24.00
CA SER A 50 -1.44 -11.21 -24.36
C SER A 50 -1.94 -12.01 -23.15
N SER A 51 -1.37 -11.78 -21.96
CA SER A 51 -1.76 -12.51 -20.75
C SER A 51 -3.20 -12.18 -20.35
N LEU A 52 -4.05 -13.21 -20.27
CA LEU A 52 -5.43 -13.07 -19.81
C LEU A 52 -5.51 -12.52 -18.38
N TYR A 53 -4.55 -12.91 -17.52
CA TYR A 53 -4.44 -12.40 -16.16
C TYR A 53 -4.18 -10.89 -16.15
N ARG A 54 -3.24 -10.41 -16.96
CA ARG A 54 -2.98 -8.97 -17.09
C ARG A 54 -4.22 -8.21 -17.56
N GLN A 55 -4.90 -8.71 -18.60
CA GLN A 55 -6.09 -8.06 -19.16
C GLN A 55 -7.25 -7.98 -18.14
N SER A 56 -7.50 -9.06 -17.40
CA SER A 56 -8.59 -9.10 -16.43
C SER A 56 -8.31 -8.18 -15.23
N VAL A 57 -7.10 -8.22 -14.68
CA VAL A 57 -6.73 -7.38 -13.54
C VAL A 57 -6.67 -5.92 -13.95
N GLU A 58 -6.14 -5.57 -15.12
CA GLU A 58 -6.16 -4.20 -15.64
C GLU A 58 -7.60 -3.66 -15.80
N ALA A 59 -8.52 -4.47 -16.32
CA ALA A 59 -9.91 -4.05 -16.49
C ALA A 59 -10.59 -3.77 -15.14
N VAL A 60 -10.42 -4.66 -14.16
CA VAL A 60 -11.01 -4.52 -12.82
C VAL A 60 -10.39 -3.35 -12.07
N THR A 61 -9.06 -3.23 -12.06
CA THR A 61 -8.34 -2.16 -11.36
C THR A 61 -8.64 -0.78 -11.95
N LYS A 62 -8.65 -0.63 -13.29
CA LYS A 62 -9.02 0.64 -13.94
C LYS A 62 -10.46 1.04 -13.63
N HIS A 63 -11.40 0.08 -13.62
CA HIS A 63 -12.79 0.34 -13.27
C HIS A 63 -12.93 0.84 -11.83
N ARG A 64 -12.33 0.12 -10.87
CA ARG A 64 -12.35 0.50 -9.45
C ARG A 64 -11.65 1.83 -9.20
N LEU A 65 -10.51 2.06 -9.83
CA LEU A 65 -9.77 3.31 -9.75
C LEU A 65 -10.60 4.50 -10.24
N ALA A 66 -11.33 4.36 -11.35
CA ALA A 66 -12.22 5.42 -11.84
C ALA A 66 -13.34 5.76 -10.84
N LEU A 67 -13.88 4.76 -10.13
CA LEU A 67 -14.90 4.98 -9.09
C LEU A 67 -14.32 5.70 -7.87
N VAL A 68 -13.11 5.32 -7.43
CA VAL A 68 -12.42 5.94 -6.29
C VAL A 68 -12.02 7.39 -6.60
N GLU A 69 -11.58 7.66 -7.83
CA GLU A 69 -11.23 9.02 -8.28
C GLU A 69 -12.42 9.96 -8.28
N ALA A 70 -13.60 9.46 -8.64
CA ALA A 70 -14.83 10.24 -8.69
C ALA A 70 -15.30 10.74 -7.31
N GLN A 71 -14.94 10.05 -6.23
CA GLN A 71 -15.32 10.45 -4.87
C GLN A 71 -14.24 11.34 -4.24
N VAL A 72 -14.44 12.66 -4.28
CA VAL A 72 -13.55 13.64 -3.65
C VAL A 72 -14.12 14.06 -2.29
N PRO A 73 -13.34 14.04 -1.19
CA PRO A 73 -13.80 14.53 0.11
C PRO A 73 -13.91 16.07 0.12
N PRO A 74 -14.81 16.63 0.95
CA PRO A 74 -14.88 18.08 1.13
C PRO A 74 -13.58 18.59 1.76
N GLY A 75 -13.03 19.69 1.22
CA GLY A 75 -11.77 20.28 1.70
C GLY A 75 -10.49 19.67 1.11
N TYR A 76 -10.62 18.72 0.15
CA TYR A 76 -9.48 18.10 -0.52
C TYR A 76 -8.56 19.11 -1.23
N ASP A 77 -9.13 20.08 -1.94
CA ASP A 77 -8.35 21.02 -2.75
C ASP A 77 -7.44 21.91 -1.89
N GLU A 78 -7.96 22.37 -0.75
CA GLU A 78 -7.19 23.17 0.22
C GLU A 78 -6.06 22.33 0.83
N TRP A 79 -6.37 21.10 1.24
CA TRP A 79 -5.38 20.16 1.75
C TRP A 79 -4.32 19.85 0.69
N ALA A 80 -4.70 19.61 -0.57
CA ALA A 80 -3.77 19.29 -1.65
C ALA A 80 -2.78 20.44 -1.93
N VAL A 81 -3.23 21.70 -1.83
CA VAL A 81 -2.36 22.88 -1.94
C VAL A 81 -1.36 22.93 -0.77
N LYS A 82 -1.84 22.73 0.47
CA LYS A 82 -0.98 22.70 1.66
C LYS A 82 0.04 21.56 1.59
N ALA A 83 -0.41 20.35 1.30
CA ALA A 83 0.43 19.16 1.16
C ALA A 83 1.50 19.36 0.09
N LYS A 84 1.15 19.93 -1.07
CA LYS A 84 2.11 20.23 -2.13
C LYS A 84 3.12 21.29 -1.72
N ALA A 85 2.69 22.35 -1.01
CA ALA A 85 3.59 23.37 -0.50
C ALA A 85 4.59 22.78 0.51
N LEU A 86 4.10 21.94 1.41
CA LEU A 86 4.89 21.28 2.45
C LEU A 86 5.89 20.26 1.87
N VAL A 87 5.47 19.43 0.89
CA VAL A 87 6.38 18.55 0.15
C VAL A 87 7.41 19.34 -0.66
N GLY A 88 7.02 20.48 -1.22
CA GLY A 88 7.91 21.37 -1.98
C GLY A 88 8.97 22.05 -1.10
N GLN A 89 8.58 22.49 0.11
CA GLN A 89 9.48 23.09 1.09
C GLN A 89 10.44 22.05 1.68
N SER A 90 9.92 20.87 2.00
CA SER A 90 10.65 19.84 2.74
C SER A 90 10.94 18.60 1.89
N ALA A 91 11.37 18.78 0.63
CA ALA A 91 11.59 17.68 -0.30
C ALA A 91 12.65 16.66 0.16
N GLU A 92 13.58 17.05 1.04
CA GLU A 92 14.58 16.15 1.64
C GLU A 92 13.99 15.26 2.75
N ALA A 93 13.04 15.79 3.52
CA ALA A 93 12.43 15.11 4.68
C ALA A 93 11.39 14.04 4.31
N PHE A 94 11.02 13.95 3.03
CA PHE A 94 10.07 12.96 2.50
C PHE A 94 10.74 11.89 1.62
N ARG A 95 12.07 11.85 1.60
CA ARG A 95 12.84 10.83 0.87
C ARG A 95 12.87 9.54 1.68
N VAL A 96 12.94 8.41 0.99
CA VAL A 96 12.87 7.04 1.54
C VAL A 96 13.94 6.72 2.60
N ASN A 97 14.95 7.59 2.77
CA ASN A 97 16.08 7.40 3.68
C ASN A 97 16.08 8.34 4.90
N SER A 98 15.08 9.22 5.05
CA SER A 98 14.96 10.05 6.25
C SER A 98 14.17 9.29 7.32
N GLY A 99 14.87 8.46 8.10
CA GLY A 99 14.30 7.95 9.36
C GLY A 99 14.08 9.13 10.30
N ARG A 100 12.84 9.39 10.72
CA ARG A 100 12.56 10.39 11.75
C ARG A 100 12.91 9.82 13.12
N ILE A 101 13.29 10.69 14.03
CA ILE A 101 13.62 10.34 15.42
C ILE A 101 12.40 9.80 16.17
N ASP A 102 11.21 10.26 15.81
CA ASP A 102 9.94 9.78 16.38
C ASP A 102 9.51 8.40 15.84
N GLY A 103 10.31 7.74 15.00
CA GLY A 103 9.96 6.47 14.34
C GLY A 103 8.86 6.59 13.28
N SER A 104 8.21 7.75 13.17
CA SER A 104 7.21 8.01 12.14
C SER A 104 7.88 8.28 10.79
N GLU A 105 7.62 7.46 9.78
CA GLU A 105 8.25 7.60 8.47
C GLU A 105 7.21 7.99 7.42
N ALA A 106 7.38 9.16 6.80
CA ALA A 106 6.60 9.56 5.64
C ALA A 106 7.43 9.36 4.38
N ARG A 107 7.18 8.28 3.64
CA ARG A 107 7.87 8.01 2.37
C ARG A 107 7.07 8.51 1.19
N THR A 108 7.73 9.26 0.31
CA THR A 108 7.13 9.63 -0.97
C THR A 108 7.33 8.53 -2.01
N VAL A 109 6.23 7.96 -2.50
CA VAL A 109 6.24 7.06 -3.66
C VAL A 109 5.72 7.80 -4.87
N LYS A 110 6.58 7.99 -5.87
CA LYS A 110 6.20 8.56 -7.16
C LYS A 110 5.75 7.44 -8.09
N LEU A 111 4.54 7.57 -8.63
CA LEU A 111 3.97 6.64 -9.57
C LEU A 111 3.52 7.40 -10.82
N GLY A 112 4.34 7.35 -11.87
CA GLY A 112 4.15 8.18 -13.06
C GLY A 112 4.15 9.67 -12.71
N ASN A 113 3.06 10.37 -12.98
CA ASN A 113 2.88 11.79 -12.67
C ASN A 113 2.25 12.05 -11.28
N ARG A 114 1.93 11.00 -10.52
CA ARG A 114 1.29 11.12 -9.20
C ARG A 114 2.31 10.90 -8.09
N VAL A 115 2.18 11.67 -7.03
CA VAL A 115 3.05 11.62 -5.86
C VAL A 115 2.18 11.21 -4.68
N PHE A 116 2.48 10.05 -4.10
CA PHE A 116 1.81 9.56 -2.89
C PHE A 116 2.76 9.75 -1.71
N VAL A 117 2.27 10.29 -0.60
CA VAL A 117 2.99 10.34 0.66
C VAL A 117 2.37 9.30 1.57
N ILE A 118 3.15 8.29 1.94
CA ILE A 118 2.71 7.21 2.82
C ILE A 118 3.35 7.47 4.18
N GLY A 119 2.54 7.86 5.15
CA GLY A 119 2.96 7.98 6.54
C GLY A 119 2.79 6.64 7.25
N GLN A 120 3.87 6.08 7.79
CA GLN A 120 3.80 5.16 8.91
C GLN A 120 3.87 5.99 10.17
N ARG A 121 2.74 6.10 10.88
CA ARG A 121 2.74 6.68 12.22
C ARG A 121 3.27 5.61 13.17
N HIS A 122 4.45 5.82 13.72
CA HIS A 122 4.86 5.07 14.90
C HIS A 122 4.04 5.61 16.07
N GLU A 123 3.22 4.73 16.65
CA GLU A 123 2.65 5.02 17.97
C GLU A 123 3.79 4.89 18.97
N THR A 124 3.96 5.91 19.81
CA THR A 124 4.99 5.87 20.86
C THR A 124 4.68 4.66 21.74
N GLY A 125 5.49 3.60 21.64
CA GLY A 125 5.30 2.40 22.44
C GLY A 125 5.40 2.72 23.93
N ASP A 126 4.76 1.90 24.77
CA ASP A 126 5.04 1.98 26.20
C ASP A 126 6.49 1.50 26.39
N PRO A 127 7.41 2.33 26.91
CA PRO A 127 8.82 1.98 27.04
C PRO A 127 9.06 0.77 27.95
N ARG A 128 8.03 0.30 28.67
CA ARG A 128 8.07 -0.92 29.48
C ARG A 128 7.86 -2.20 28.67
N VAL A 129 7.25 -2.10 27.49
CA VAL A 129 6.88 -3.23 26.62
C VAL A 129 7.79 -3.29 25.39
N GLU A 130 8.41 -2.17 25.00
CA GLU A 130 9.48 -2.16 24.01
C GLU A 130 10.72 -2.86 24.59
N GLU A 131 10.84 -4.14 24.26
CA GLU A 131 12.05 -4.90 24.53
C GLU A 131 13.12 -4.47 23.53
N TRP A 132 14.37 -4.35 23.99
CA TRP A 132 15.48 -4.19 23.07
C TRP A 132 15.65 -5.52 22.30
N ASP A 133 15.37 -5.51 21.00
CA ASP A 133 15.48 -6.64 20.07
C ASP A 133 16.93 -7.15 19.83
N GLY A 134 17.89 -6.73 20.65
CA GLY A 134 19.33 -6.91 20.43
C GLY A 134 19.91 -5.96 19.38
N GLU A 135 21.23 -5.84 19.35
CA GLU A 135 21.93 -5.24 18.21
C GLU A 135 21.85 -6.23 17.03
N ALA A 136 21.50 -5.74 15.85
CA ALA A 136 21.53 -6.58 14.65
C ALA A 136 22.96 -7.06 14.43
N ASP A 137 23.16 -8.37 14.21
CA ASP A 137 24.48 -8.91 13.86
C ASP A 137 24.87 -8.38 12.47
N GLU A 138 25.59 -7.27 12.43
CA GLU A 138 26.14 -6.66 11.22
C GLU A 138 27.31 -7.50 10.63
N GLY A 139 27.62 -8.65 11.24
CA GLY A 139 28.74 -9.51 10.89
C GLY A 139 30.06 -9.00 11.50
N GLY A 140 31.12 -9.80 11.36
CA GLY A 140 32.46 -9.40 11.81
C GLY A 140 33.03 -8.27 10.95
N GLU A 141 33.64 -7.27 11.58
CA GLU A 141 34.40 -6.25 10.85
C GLU A 141 35.56 -6.91 10.10
N LEU A 142 35.55 -6.83 8.76
CA LEU A 142 36.65 -7.32 7.92
C LEU A 142 37.94 -6.52 8.19
N GLU A 143 38.99 -7.22 8.63
CA GLU A 143 40.32 -6.62 8.85
C GLU A 143 40.94 -6.18 7.51
N GLY A 144 41.20 -4.88 7.33
CA GLY A 144 41.89 -4.35 6.15
C GLY A 144 41.44 -2.96 5.69
N VAL A 145 42.06 -2.44 4.62
CA VAL A 145 41.66 -1.17 4.01
C VAL A 145 40.37 -1.39 3.22
N ARG A 146 39.24 -0.85 3.72
CA ARG A 146 37.93 -0.95 3.08
C ARG A 146 37.95 -0.48 1.62
N THR A 147 37.34 -1.27 0.74
CA THR A 147 37.17 -0.94 -0.68
C THR A 147 36.31 0.33 -0.85
N PRO A 148 36.39 1.03 -2.00
CA PRO A 148 35.56 2.21 -2.24
C PRO A 148 34.06 1.93 -2.16
N THR A 149 33.63 0.72 -2.55
CA THR A 149 32.24 0.26 -2.49
C THR A 149 31.77 0.04 -1.05
N GLU A 150 32.60 -0.54 -0.18
CA GLU A 150 32.29 -0.73 1.25
C GLU A 150 32.27 0.60 2.02
N ARG A 151 33.04 1.60 1.57
CA ARG A 151 33.03 2.96 2.15
C ARG A 151 31.86 3.83 1.69
N ALA A 152 31.00 3.35 0.79
CA ALA A 152 29.84 4.11 0.34
C ALA A 152 28.91 4.49 1.52
N SER A 153 28.81 3.63 2.53
CA SER A 153 28.09 3.93 3.76
C SER A 153 28.67 5.16 4.47
N GLN A 154 30.00 5.27 4.59
CA GLN A 154 30.66 6.39 5.28
C GLN A 154 30.33 7.76 4.68
N VAL A 155 30.14 7.83 3.37
CA VAL A 155 29.69 9.06 2.70
C VAL A 155 28.29 9.44 3.20
N VAL A 156 27.37 8.47 3.31
CA VAL A 156 26.05 8.67 3.90
C VAL A 156 26.16 9.14 5.35
N TRP A 157 27.04 8.55 6.16
CA TRP A 157 27.26 8.98 7.55
C TRP A 157 27.81 10.40 7.66
N ALA A 158 28.71 10.81 6.76
CA ALA A 158 29.27 12.15 6.72
C ALA A 158 28.28 13.21 6.23
N GLU A 159 27.34 12.83 5.36
CA GLU A 159 26.28 13.70 4.83
C GLU A 159 25.03 13.76 5.73
N ARG A 160 24.94 12.94 6.79
CA ARG A 160 23.84 13.00 7.77
C ARG A 160 23.89 14.34 8.51
N LYS A 161 22.78 15.08 8.48
CA LYS A 161 22.58 16.25 9.34
C LYS A 161 22.53 15.79 10.81
N PRO A 162 23.03 16.60 11.77
CA PRO A 162 22.92 16.31 13.19
C PRO A 162 21.48 16.01 13.60
N LEU A 163 21.29 15.08 14.55
CA LEU A 163 19.96 14.69 15.03
C LEU A 163 19.14 15.86 15.60
N GLU A 164 19.76 16.96 16.02
CA GLU A 164 19.07 18.08 16.70
C GLU A 164 18.31 19.01 15.73
N ASP A 165 18.64 19.00 14.44
CA ASP A 165 18.11 19.95 13.44
C ASP A 165 16.93 19.41 12.60
N HIS A 166 16.23 18.38 13.08
CA HIS A 166 15.04 17.89 12.37
C HIS A 166 13.85 18.81 12.67
N GLU A 167 13.40 19.56 11.68
CA GLU A 167 12.08 20.19 11.74
C GLU A 167 11.05 19.08 11.95
N GLN A 168 10.35 19.08 13.08
CA GLN A 168 9.20 18.22 13.31
C GLN A 168 8.08 18.64 12.35
N ILE A 169 8.11 18.06 11.15
CA ILE A 169 7.10 18.30 10.14
C ILE A 169 5.89 17.45 10.49
N GLU A 170 4.88 18.09 11.07
CA GLU A 170 3.54 17.52 11.27
C GLU A 170 2.90 17.30 9.90
N TRP A 171 2.71 16.02 9.54
CA TRP A 171 2.00 15.65 8.31
C TRP A 171 0.51 15.48 8.63
N GLU A 172 -0.34 16.24 7.94
CA GLU A 172 -1.79 16.11 8.04
C GLU A 172 -2.31 15.10 7.00
N ASP A 173 -3.06 14.10 7.46
CA ASP A 173 -3.71 13.11 6.60
C ASP A 173 -4.78 13.73 5.69
N GLU A 174 -5.11 13.02 4.59
CA GLU A 174 -6.20 13.43 3.70
C GLU A 174 -7.51 13.55 4.49
N PRO A 175 -8.33 14.60 4.23
CA PRO A 175 -9.66 14.71 4.80
C PRO A 175 -10.51 13.45 4.52
N GLN A 176 -11.22 12.99 5.55
CA GLN A 176 -12.02 11.78 5.44
C GLN A 176 -13.21 11.96 4.47
N LEU A 177 -13.53 10.87 3.77
CA LEU A 177 -14.77 10.77 3.01
C LEU A 177 -15.98 10.79 3.97
N THR A 178 -17.06 11.40 3.51
CA THR A 178 -18.34 11.31 4.23
C THR A 178 -18.86 9.87 4.19
N ALA A 179 -19.57 9.43 5.23
CA ALA A 179 -20.12 8.08 5.28
C ALA A 179 -21.04 7.77 4.09
N ASP A 180 -21.80 8.77 3.60
CA ASP A 180 -22.64 8.64 2.41
C ASP A 180 -21.82 8.41 1.14
N GLN A 181 -20.67 9.06 0.99
CA GLN A 181 -19.76 8.83 -0.15
C GLN A 181 -19.14 7.44 -0.09
N VAL A 182 -18.70 7.01 1.10
CA VAL A 182 -18.18 5.65 1.30
C VAL A 182 -19.25 4.63 0.96
N HIS A 183 -20.48 4.81 1.45
CA HIS A 183 -21.58 3.89 1.18
C HIS A 183 -21.93 3.81 -0.32
N LYS A 184 -21.97 4.95 -1.02
CA LYS A 184 -22.16 4.99 -2.47
C LYS A 184 -21.05 4.24 -3.21
N LEU A 185 -19.80 4.42 -2.78
CA LEU A 185 -18.65 3.75 -3.38
C LEU A 185 -18.70 2.23 -3.15
N GLU A 186 -19.02 1.79 -1.93
CA GLU A 186 -19.22 0.37 -1.60
C GLU A 186 -20.32 -0.27 -2.46
N GLN A 187 -21.45 0.42 -2.65
CA GLN A 187 -22.54 -0.05 -3.50
C GLN A 187 -22.13 -0.15 -4.98
N GLN A 188 -21.38 0.84 -5.48
CA GLN A 188 -20.92 0.86 -6.87
C GLN A 188 -19.92 -0.24 -7.18
N ILE A 189 -19.01 -0.52 -6.24
CA ILE A 189 -18.00 -1.59 -6.41
C ILE A 189 -18.64 -2.97 -6.17
N GLY A 190 -19.59 -3.08 -5.23
CA GLY A 190 -20.33 -4.31 -4.97
C GLY A 190 -19.51 -5.45 -4.38
N ALA A 191 -18.39 -5.14 -3.70
CA ALA A 191 -17.41 -6.12 -3.22
C ALA A 191 -17.20 -6.11 -1.69
N GLY A 192 -18.19 -5.66 -0.91
CA GLY A 192 -18.09 -5.58 0.55
C GLY A 192 -17.78 -4.17 1.05
N LEU A 193 -17.19 -4.09 2.24
CA LEU A 193 -16.76 -2.84 2.86
C LEU A 193 -15.50 -2.27 2.20
N ILE A 194 -15.28 -0.96 2.31
CA ILE A 194 -14.08 -0.33 1.75
C ILE A 194 -12.78 -0.90 2.32
N GLU A 195 -12.80 -1.33 3.58
CA GLU A 195 -11.63 -1.95 4.23
C GLU A 195 -11.32 -3.35 3.67
N GLU A 196 -12.33 -4.15 3.36
CA GLU A 196 -12.13 -5.45 2.67
C GLU A 196 -11.56 -5.23 1.27
N ILE A 197 -11.98 -4.17 0.58
CA ILE A 197 -11.47 -3.82 -0.75
C ILE A 197 -9.98 -3.45 -0.70
N ILE A 198 -9.52 -2.81 0.39
CA ILE A 198 -8.10 -2.54 0.63
C ILE A 198 -7.33 -3.84 0.80
N GLU A 199 -7.78 -4.74 1.68
CA GLU A 199 -7.14 -6.05 1.89
C GLU A 199 -7.06 -6.87 0.59
N VAL A 200 -8.12 -6.85 -0.23
CA VAL A 200 -8.12 -7.50 -1.55
C VAL A 200 -7.09 -6.86 -2.48
N ALA A 201 -6.94 -5.54 -2.46
CA ALA A 201 -5.95 -4.85 -3.29
C ALA A 201 -4.50 -5.13 -2.85
N GLU A 202 -4.26 -5.27 -1.54
CA GLU A 202 -2.98 -5.71 -0.99
C GLU A 202 -2.67 -7.16 -1.35
N GLY A 203 -3.67 -8.04 -1.22
CA GLY A 203 -3.58 -9.43 -1.64
C GLY A 203 -3.28 -9.57 -3.14
N GLU A 204 -3.88 -8.71 -3.98
CA GLU A 204 -3.60 -8.67 -5.42
C GLU A 204 -2.15 -8.24 -5.70
N LEU A 205 -1.59 -7.27 -4.96
CA LEU A 205 -0.18 -6.90 -5.11
C LEU A 205 0.77 -8.05 -4.78
N GLN A 206 0.48 -8.78 -3.71
CA GLN A 206 1.25 -9.98 -3.35
C GLN A 206 1.07 -11.09 -4.40
N LEU A 207 -0.15 -11.25 -4.92
CA LEU A 207 -0.46 -12.22 -5.96
C LEU A 207 0.36 -11.92 -7.22
N ILE A 208 0.42 -10.66 -7.65
CA ILE A 208 1.23 -10.24 -8.80
C ILE A 208 2.69 -10.69 -8.64
N ASP A 209 3.29 -10.51 -7.46
CA ASP A 209 4.68 -10.93 -7.20
C ASP A 209 4.86 -12.45 -7.32
N THR A 210 3.85 -13.22 -6.93
CA THR A 210 3.88 -14.69 -7.09
C THR A 210 3.65 -15.13 -8.53
N MET A 211 2.69 -14.50 -9.22
CA MET A 211 2.35 -14.78 -10.63
C MET A 211 3.52 -14.42 -11.55
N GLU A 212 4.27 -13.36 -11.25
CA GLU A 212 5.46 -12.98 -11.99
C GLU A 212 6.57 -14.04 -11.86
N LYS A 213 6.79 -14.55 -10.64
CA LYS A 213 7.75 -15.65 -10.38
C LYS A 213 7.33 -16.95 -11.07
N SER A 214 6.04 -17.27 -11.04
CA SER A 214 5.47 -18.50 -11.62
C SER A 214 5.21 -18.42 -13.12
N LYS A 215 5.32 -17.24 -13.75
CA LYS A 215 5.12 -17.02 -15.19
C LYS A 215 3.89 -17.72 -15.78
N VAL A 216 2.75 -17.53 -15.12
CA VAL A 216 1.48 -18.23 -15.43
C VAL A 216 0.91 -18.02 -16.83
N TRP A 217 1.51 -17.14 -17.62
CA TRP A 217 1.14 -16.87 -19.01
C TRP A 217 1.88 -17.75 -20.03
N GLU A 218 2.83 -18.57 -19.58
CA GLU A 218 3.49 -19.57 -20.42
C GLU A 218 2.58 -20.79 -20.65
N ASP A 219 2.89 -21.57 -21.69
CA ASP A 219 2.16 -22.80 -21.97
C ASP A 219 2.34 -23.81 -20.83
N LEU A 220 1.39 -24.75 -20.72
CA LEU A 220 1.40 -25.79 -19.70
C LEU A 220 2.72 -26.58 -19.73
N GLU A 221 3.45 -26.57 -18.61
CA GLU A 221 4.73 -27.28 -18.45
C GLU A 221 4.60 -28.78 -18.73
N GLU A 222 3.55 -29.40 -18.19
CA GLU A 222 3.27 -30.83 -18.33
C GLU A 222 1.85 -31.08 -18.82
N LYS A 223 1.72 -31.62 -20.04
CA LYS A 223 0.42 -32.05 -20.56
C LYS A 223 -0.08 -33.28 -19.77
N PRO A 224 -1.38 -33.35 -19.47
CA PRO A 224 -1.92 -34.49 -18.75
C PRO A 224 -1.76 -35.78 -19.55
N VAL A 225 -1.54 -36.89 -18.83
CA VAL A 225 -1.56 -38.23 -19.42
C VAL A 225 -2.96 -38.55 -19.96
N GLU A 226 -3.04 -39.26 -21.09
CA GLU A 226 -4.31 -39.72 -21.64
C GLU A 226 -5.08 -40.55 -20.59
N GLY A 227 -6.33 -40.17 -20.32
CA GLY A 227 -7.17 -40.80 -19.29
C GLY A 227 -7.07 -40.21 -17.87
N GLN A 228 -6.18 -39.24 -17.62
CA GLN A 228 -6.06 -38.60 -16.29
C GLN A 228 -7.35 -37.91 -15.83
N TRP A 229 -8.08 -37.28 -16.75
CA TRP A 229 -9.30 -36.50 -16.48
C TRP A 229 -10.59 -37.20 -16.91
N THR A 230 -10.54 -38.48 -17.30
CA THR A 230 -11.74 -39.27 -17.61
C THR A 230 -12.26 -39.94 -16.34
N TYR A 231 -13.34 -39.38 -15.79
CA TYR A 231 -13.99 -39.92 -14.58
C TYR A 231 -15.41 -40.38 -14.90
N PHE A 232 -15.70 -41.65 -14.57
CA PHE A 232 -17.04 -42.25 -14.55
C PHE A 232 -18.02 -41.68 -15.59
N GLU A 233 -17.67 -41.83 -16.87
CA GLU A 233 -18.64 -41.58 -17.93
C GLU A 233 -19.85 -42.48 -17.69
N ARG A 234 -21.04 -41.88 -17.54
CA ARG A 234 -22.28 -42.65 -17.61
C ARG A 234 -22.45 -43.03 -19.08
N SER A 235 -21.78 -44.09 -19.53
CA SER A 235 -22.18 -44.72 -20.79
C SER A 235 -23.63 -45.17 -20.60
N ALA A 236 -24.54 -44.61 -21.40
CA ALA A 236 -25.92 -45.04 -21.42
C ALA A 236 -25.97 -46.58 -21.64
N PRO A 237 -26.95 -47.28 -21.04
CA PRO A 237 -27.02 -48.74 -21.07
C PRO A 237 -27.12 -49.32 -22.48
#